data_AF-A0ABD3W211-F1
#
_entry.id   AF-A0ABD3W211-F1
#
_cell.length_a   1.000
_cell.length_b   1.000
_cell.length_c   1.000
_cell.angle_alpha   90.00
_cell.angle_beta   90.00
_cell.angle_gamma   90.00
#
_symmetry.space_group_name_H-M   'P 1'
#
loop_
_entity.id
_entity.type
_entity.pdbx_description
1 polymer ?
#
loop_
_entity_poly.entity_id
_entity_poly.type
_entity_poly.pdbx_seq_one_letter_code
_entity_poly.pdbx_strand_id
1 'polypeptide(L)'
;MMVKCLNSRTDQYEALLELRNTPRQDPGLSPTQMMFGRETRSMLPLVQKKSPRKQKRDARKDCIKKSYDRSARIKLKLENSHPVYFRHKPDKPWRKGVVTESNDRNCIVTSTDSVQYKRNSEHIRPTSIPVQIRDKSPERTTVQEQPADTHVKDLIRGIPYQNRHAWNRRLHQLQDPGAK
;
A
#
# COMPACT_ATOMS: atom_id res chain seq x y z
N MET A 1 10.65 26.24 15.87
CA MET A 1 11.55 27.39 16.06
C MET A 1 12.83 27.14 15.28
N MET A 2 13.34 28.10 14.49
CA MET A 2 14.63 27.92 13.78
C MET A 2 15.80 28.12 14.74
N VAL A 3 16.61 27.06 14.94
CA VAL A 3 17.78 27.06 15.84
C VAL A 3 18.76 28.19 15.51
N LYS A 4 18.95 28.50 14.23
CA LYS A 4 19.84 29.57 13.79
C LYS A 4 19.37 30.96 14.27
N CYS A 5 18.08 31.26 14.16
CA CYS A 5 17.48 32.53 14.56
C CYS A 5 17.53 32.74 16.08
N LEU A 6 17.39 31.65 16.85
CA LEU A 6 17.57 31.65 18.30
C LEU A 6 18.98 32.08 18.69
N ASN A 7 19.99 31.47 18.05
CA ASN A 7 21.39 31.77 18.34
C ASN A 7 21.78 33.19 17.93
N SER A 8 21.22 33.72 16.83
CA SER A 8 21.47 35.08 16.35
C SER A 8 20.55 36.14 16.96
N ARG A 9 19.57 35.76 17.78
CA ARG A 9 18.51 36.64 18.32
C ARG A 9 17.79 37.47 17.24
N THR A 10 17.53 36.85 16.08
CA THR A 10 16.83 37.47 14.95
C THR A 10 15.41 36.95 14.83
N ASP A 11 14.52 37.72 14.20
CA ASP A 11 13.15 37.25 13.94
C ASP A 11 13.15 36.07 12.94
N GLN A 12 12.30 35.07 13.24
CA GLN A 12 12.13 33.89 12.40
C GLN A 12 11.31 34.18 11.16
N TYR A 13 10.34 35.10 11.23
CA TYR A 13 9.51 35.43 10.07
C TYR A 13 10.31 36.17 9.00
N GLU A 14 11.21 37.06 9.41
CA GLU A 14 12.19 37.69 8.53
C GLU A 14 13.10 36.67 7.83
N ALA A 15 13.61 35.67 8.56
CA ALA A 15 14.42 34.62 7.96
C ALA A 15 13.63 33.75 6.95
N LEU A 16 12.35 33.45 7.22
CA LEU A 16 11.49 32.75 6.27
C LEU A 16 11.19 33.61 5.02
N LEU A 17 11.03 34.92 5.20
CA LEU A 17 10.84 35.87 4.12
C LEU A 17 12.05 35.88 3.17
N GLU A 18 13.26 35.94 3.71
CA GLU A 18 14.48 35.90 2.90
C GLU A 18 14.70 34.52 2.25
N LEU A 19 14.41 33.42 2.95
CA LEU A 19 14.53 32.08 2.40
C LEU A 19 13.67 31.89 1.13
N ARG A 20 12.44 32.40 1.13
CA ARG A 20 11.55 32.30 -0.04
C ARG A 20 11.90 33.29 -1.17
N ASN A 21 12.62 34.37 -0.83
CA ASN A 21 13.10 35.38 -1.78
C ASN A 21 14.49 35.05 -2.34
N THR A 22 15.24 34.13 -1.73
CA THR A 22 16.58 33.77 -2.17
C THR A 22 16.49 32.99 -3.51
N PRO A 23 17.14 33.48 -4.58
CA PRO A 23 17.11 32.81 -5.87
C PRO A 23 17.85 31.47 -5.80
N ARG A 24 17.25 30.43 -6.37
CA ARG A 24 17.92 29.12 -6.51
C ARG A 24 18.97 29.22 -7.62
N GLN A 25 20.13 28.59 -7.41
CA GLN A 25 21.23 28.57 -8.39
C GLN A 25 20.81 28.06 -9.78
N ASP A 26 19.83 27.16 -9.83
CA ASP A 26 19.38 26.49 -11.04
C ASP A 26 18.52 27.39 -11.95
N PRO A 27 17.28 27.78 -11.56
CA PRO A 27 16.47 28.70 -12.36
C PRO A 27 16.94 30.16 -12.29
N GLY A 28 17.77 30.52 -11.31
CA GLY A 28 18.09 31.91 -10.98
C GLY A 28 16.91 32.70 -10.39
N LEU A 29 15.79 32.03 -10.14
CA LEU A 29 14.54 32.62 -9.61
C LEU A 29 14.33 32.17 -8.17
N SER A 30 13.71 33.04 -7.38
CA SER A 30 13.26 32.68 -6.04
C SER A 30 11.99 31.83 -6.09
N PRO A 31 11.70 31.02 -5.04
CA PRO A 31 10.41 30.36 -4.87
C PRO A 31 9.20 31.29 -5.06
N THR A 32 9.23 32.50 -4.51
CA THR A 32 8.13 33.47 -4.65
C THR A 32 7.98 33.95 -6.08
N GLN A 33 9.08 34.18 -6.80
CA GLN A 33 9.05 34.62 -8.19
C GLN A 33 8.54 33.51 -9.12
N MET A 34 8.86 32.24 -8.83
CA MET A 34 8.29 31.10 -9.55
C MET A 34 6.78 30.94 -9.33
N MET A 35 6.29 31.25 -8.12
CA MET A 35 4.89 31.13 -7.76
C MET A 35 4.04 32.32 -8.22
N PHE A 36 4.51 33.55 -8.01
CA PHE A 36 3.74 34.77 -8.24
C PHE A 36 4.13 35.52 -9.52
N GLY A 37 5.19 35.12 -10.21
CA GLY A 37 5.66 35.76 -11.45
C GLY A 37 6.26 37.16 -11.26
N ARG A 38 6.40 37.63 -10.01
CA ARG A 38 6.94 38.95 -9.66
C ARG A 38 7.94 38.84 -8.52
N GLU A 39 8.83 39.82 -8.41
CA GLU A 39 9.72 39.96 -7.27
C GLU A 39 8.92 40.48 -6.06
N THR A 40 9.14 39.86 -4.91
CA THR A 40 8.53 40.24 -3.63
C THR A 40 9.52 41.04 -2.79
N ARG A 41 9.03 41.80 -1.80
CA ARG A 41 9.90 42.59 -0.90
C ARG A 41 10.95 41.68 -0.26
N SER A 42 12.22 42.04 -0.42
CA SER A 42 13.39 41.44 0.21
C SER A 42 14.21 42.51 0.94
N MET A 43 14.98 42.09 1.94
CA MET A 43 15.93 42.93 2.68
C MET A 43 17.19 43.20 1.86
N LEU A 44 17.56 42.29 0.96
CA LEU A 44 18.68 42.46 0.06
C LEU A 44 18.29 43.35 -1.12
N PRO A 45 19.17 44.28 -1.54
CA PRO A 45 18.94 45.08 -2.74
C PRO A 45 18.93 44.18 -3.99
N LEU A 46 17.91 44.36 -4.83
CA LEU A 46 17.70 43.55 -6.03
C LEU A 46 18.58 44.05 -7.18
N VAL A 47 19.56 43.25 -7.58
CA VAL A 47 20.28 43.45 -8.85
C VAL A 47 19.57 42.63 -9.93
N GLN A 48 18.91 43.30 -10.88
CA GLN A 48 18.20 42.62 -11.96
C GLN A 48 19.17 41.82 -12.85
N LYS A 49 19.21 40.49 -12.69
CA LYS A 49 19.99 39.60 -13.56
C LYS A 49 19.10 38.99 -14.64
N LYS A 50 19.23 39.49 -15.88
CA LYS A 50 18.65 38.85 -17.08
C LYS A 50 19.50 37.63 -17.46
N SER A 51 19.21 36.46 -16.89
CA SER A 51 19.92 35.21 -17.21
C SER A 51 19.14 34.36 -18.23
N PRO A 52 19.79 33.75 -19.25
CA PRO A 52 19.14 32.77 -20.11
C PRO A 52 18.75 31.53 -19.30
N ARG A 53 17.44 31.19 -19.33
CA ARG A 53 16.77 30.36 -18.32
C ARG A 53 16.85 28.85 -18.54
N LYS A 54 16.81 28.38 -19.80
CA LYS A 54 16.71 26.95 -20.13
C LYS A 54 18.06 26.22 -20.09
N GLN A 55 19.10 26.82 -20.67
CA GLN A 55 20.42 26.21 -20.80
C GLN A 55 21.09 25.89 -19.46
N LYS A 56 20.92 26.74 -18.44
CA LYS A 56 21.47 26.51 -17.09
C LYS A 56 20.85 25.30 -16.40
N ARG A 57 19.57 25.05 -16.66
CA ARG A 57 18.81 23.97 -16.01
C ARG A 57 19.22 22.59 -16.47
N ASP A 58 19.38 22.42 -17.78
CA ASP A 58 19.74 21.11 -18.33
C ASP A 58 21.20 20.77 -18.01
N ALA A 59 22.12 21.74 -18.10
CA ALA A 59 23.50 21.55 -17.67
C ALA A 59 23.63 21.12 -16.19
N ARG A 60 22.80 21.68 -15.29
CA ARG A 60 22.82 21.26 -13.88
C ARG A 60 22.21 19.87 -13.68
N LYS A 61 21.11 19.53 -14.38
CA LYS A 61 20.56 18.17 -14.35
C LYS A 61 21.62 17.16 -14.77
N ASP A 62 22.39 17.45 -15.81
CA ASP A 62 23.48 16.60 -16.27
C ASP A 62 24.60 16.49 -15.24
N CYS A 63 25.00 17.60 -14.60
CA CYS A 63 25.98 17.56 -13.51
C CYS A 63 25.50 16.72 -12.31
N ILE A 64 24.23 16.89 -11.90
CA ILE A 64 23.61 16.10 -10.81
C ILE A 64 23.59 14.62 -11.21
N LYS A 65 23.14 14.31 -12.43
CA LYS A 65 23.11 12.94 -12.96
C LYS A 65 24.50 12.33 -12.97
N LYS A 66 25.49 13.01 -13.54
CA LYS A 66 26.90 12.56 -13.55
C LYS A 66 27.41 12.29 -12.14
N SER A 67 27.10 13.15 -11.17
CA SER A 67 27.53 12.94 -9.78
C SER A 67 26.83 11.75 -9.12
N TYR A 68 25.54 11.58 -9.37
CA TYR A 68 24.76 10.46 -8.85
C TYR A 68 25.23 9.13 -9.45
N ASP A 69 25.33 9.07 -10.78
CA ASP A 69 25.68 7.87 -11.54
C ASP A 69 27.08 7.33 -11.17
N ARG A 70 28.03 8.18 -10.74
CA ARG A 70 29.34 7.74 -10.23
C ARG A 70 29.27 6.78 -9.04
N SER A 71 28.27 6.93 -8.19
CA SER A 71 28.09 6.13 -6.96
C SER A 71 26.91 5.15 -7.04
N ALA A 72 26.12 5.24 -8.12
CA ALA A 72 24.92 4.45 -8.29
C ALA A 72 25.29 2.99 -8.60
N ARG A 73 24.58 2.06 -7.96
CA ARG A 73 24.64 0.63 -8.28
C ARG A 73 23.40 0.25 -9.07
N ILE A 74 23.56 -0.67 -10.03
CA ILE A 74 22.45 -1.24 -10.78
C ILE A 74 21.59 -2.03 -9.78
N LYS A 75 20.34 -1.59 -9.60
CA LYS A 75 19.36 -2.32 -8.78
C LYS A 75 18.75 -3.43 -9.62
N LEU A 76 18.73 -4.66 -9.11
CA LEU A 76 18.09 -5.78 -9.80
C LEU A 76 16.59 -5.47 -9.92
N LYS A 77 16.04 -5.57 -11.13
CA LYS A 77 14.60 -5.48 -11.34
C LYS A 77 13.97 -6.74 -10.73
N LEU A 78 13.02 -6.54 -9.83
CA LEU A 78 12.27 -7.64 -9.23
C LEU A 78 11.17 -8.02 -10.21
N GLU A 79 11.11 -9.28 -10.60
CA GLU A 79 9.99 -9.78 -11.38
C GLU A 79 8.74 -9.90 -10.51
N ASN A 80 7.58 -9.82 -11.17
CA ASN A 80 6.31 -10.04 -10.49
C ASN A 80 6.28 -11.47 -9.92
N SER A 81 5.63 -11.64 -8.76
CA SER A 81 5.57 -12.88 -7.99
C SER A 81 6.91 -13.34 -7.36
N HIS A 82 7.95 -12.50 -7.34
CA HIS A 82 9.21 -12.87 -6.69
C HIS A 82 9.09 -12.86 -5.15
N PRO A 83 9.57 -13.90 -4.44
CA PRO A 83 9.61 -13.90 -2.99
C PRO A 83 10.65 -12.92 -2.46
N VAL A 84 10.26 -12.14 -1.45
CA VAL A 84 11.08 -11.08 -0.89
C VAL A 84 10.95 -10.98 0.63
N TYR A 85 11.99 -10.50 1.27
CA TYR A 85 11.87 -9.87 2.59
C TYR A 85 11.59 -8.38 2.44
N PHE A 86 10.61 -7.87 3.17
CA PHE A 86 10.30 -6.44 3.20
C PHE A 86 10.26 -5.89 4.61
N ARG A 87 10.63 -4.61 4.77
CA ARG A 87 10.59 -3.91 6.05
C ARG A 87 9.32 -3.07 6.18
N HIS A 88 8.40 -3.50 7.05
CA HIS A 88 7.16 -2.76 7.34
C HIS A 88 7.42 -1.52 8.22
N LYS A 89 8.18 -1.66 9.30
CA LYS A 89 8.53 -0.55 10.22
C LYS A 89 10.04 -0.53 10.45
N PRO A 90 10.68 0.63 10.71
CA PRO A 90 12.12 0.73 10.88
C PRO A 90 12.64 -0.14 12.04
N ASP A 91 11.91 -0.18 13.16
CA ASP A 91 12.31 -0.89 14.38
C ASP A 91 11.88 -2.36 14.40
N LYS A 92 11.16 -2.82 13.37
CA LYS A 92 10.63 -4.19 13.31
C LYS A 92 11.50 -5.06 12.41
N PRO A 93 11.56 -6.37 12.69
CA PRO A 93 12.27 -7.30 11.83
C PRO A 93 11.66 -7.35 10.43
N TRP A 94 12.48 -7.77 9.47
CA TRP A 94 12.07 -8.01 8.09
C TRP A 94 11.03 -9.12 8.03
N ARG A 95 10.00 -8.94 7.21
CA ARG A 95 8.91 -9.90 7.02
C ARG A 95 8.97 -10.52 5.64
N LYS A 96 8.51 -11.75 5.52
CA LYS A 96 8.37 -12.43 4.23
C LYS A 96 7.13 -11.91 3.48
N GLY A 97 7.24 -11.83 2.17
CA GLY A 97 6.15 -11.50 1.28
C GLY A 97 6.48 -11.81 -0.17
N VAL A 98 5.53 -11.54 -1.06
CA VAL A 98 5.65 -11.73 -2.49
C VAL A 98 5.39 -10.39 -3.18
N VAL A 99 6.23 -10.04 -4.16
CA VAL A 99 6.04 -8.83 -4.96
C VAL A 99 4.87 -9.04 -5.91
N THR A 100 3.83 -8.22 -5.80
CA THR A 100 2.69 -8.25 -6.73
C THR A 100 2.94 -7.34 -7.92
N GLU A 101 3.46 -6.14 -7.67
CA GLU A 101 3.79 -5.15 -8.70
C GLU A 101 5.13 -4.48 -8.37
N SER A 102 5.99 -4.32 -9.37
CA SER A 102 7.28 -3.64 -9.24
C SER A 102 7.39 -2.43 -10.17
N ASN A 103 7.73 -1.27 -9.61
CA ASN A 103 8.28 -0.12 -10.33
C ASN A 103 9.75 0.10 -9.89
N ASP A 104 10.49 0.96 -10.59
CA ASP A 104 11.93 1.21 -10.36
C ASP A 104 12.30 1.49 -8.90
N ARG A 105 11.47 2.25 -8.19
CA ARG A 105 11.71 2.66 -6.79
C ARG A 105 10.69 2.13 -5.81
N ASN A 106 9.50 1.75 -6.27
CA ASN A 106 8.38 1.39 -5.41
C ASN A 106 7.84 0.03 -5.84
N CYS A 107 7.60 -0.87 -4.89
CA CYS A 107 6.95 -2.14 -5.15
C CYS A 107 5.77 -2.34 -4.20
N ILE A 108 4.78 -3.11 -4.64
CA ILE A 108 3.67 -3.58 -3.82
C ILE A 108 4.01 -5.01 -3.40
N VAL A 109 4.03 -5.24 -2.09
CA VAL A 109 4.36 -6.54 -1.50
C VAL A 109 3.16 -7.06 -0.72
N THR A 110 2.75 -8.30 -1.02
CA THR A 110 1.74 -9.02 -0.26
C THR A 110 2.43 -9.83 0.83
N SER A 111 2.06 -9.60 2.09
CA SER A 111 2.60 -10.33 3.23
C SER A 111 1.95 -11.71 3.38
N THR A 112 2.55 -12.56 4.21
CA THR A 112 1.98 -13.86 4.63
C THR A 112 0.56 -13.73 5.16
N ASP A 113 0.24 -12.59 5.77
CA ASP A 113 -1.05 -12.29 6.38
C ASP A 113 -2.09 -11.78 5.37
N SER A 114 -1.83 -11.92 4.06
CA SER A 114 -2.65 -11.41 2.94
C SER A 114 -2.86 -9.89 2.89
N VAL A 115 -2.02 -9.11 3.60
CA VAL A 115 -2.05 -7.64 3.58
C VAL A 115 -1.03 -7.11 2.57
N GLN A 116 -1.45 -6.15 1.75
CA GLN A 116 -0.58 -5.48 0.78
C GLN A 116 0.08 -4.23 1.35
N TYR A 117 1.35 -4.03 1.01
CA TYR A 117 2.13 -2.87 1.41
C TYR A 117 2.87 -2.26 0.23
N LYS A 118 2.73 -0.94 0.04
CA LYS A 118 3.60 -0.18 -0.86
C LYS A 118 4.92 0.13 -0.15
N ARG A 119 6.04 -0.27 -0.75
CA ARG A 119 7.38 -0.15 -0.17
C ARG A 119 8.39 0.36 -1.19
N ASN A 120 9.35 1.18 -0.73
CA ASN A 120 10.50 1.53 -1.55
C ASN A 120 11.37 0.27 -1.76
N SER A 121 12.00 0.11 -2.92
CA SER A 121 12.95 -0.97 -3.23
C SER A 121 14.11 -1.05 -2.23
N GLU A 122 14.47 0.05 -1.56
CA GLU A 122 15.43 0.07 -0.45
C GLU A 122 14.97 -0.74 0.78
N HIS A 123 13.67 -0.93 0.93
CA HIS A 123 13.06 -1.69 2.03
C HIS A 123 12.64 -3.10 1.59
N ILE A 124 13.23 -3.60 0.50
CA ILE A 124 12.94 -4.91 -0.08
C ILE A 124 14.26 -5.62 -0.34
N ARG A 125 14.32 -6.92 -0.04
CA ARG A 125 15.47 -7.79 -0.32
C ARG A 125 14.97 -9.04 -1.05
N PRO A 126 15.47 -9.33 -2.26
CA PRO A 126 15.13 -10.57 -2.96
C PRO A 126 15.55 -11.79 -2.16
N THR A 127 14.81 -12.88 -2.27
CA THR A 127 15.08 -14.11 -1.52
C THR A 127 14.63 -15.30 -2.35
N SER A 128 15.38 -16.41 -2.32
CA SER A 128 14.99 -17.64 -3.02
C SER A 128 14.02 -18.53 -2.21
N ILE A 129 13.61 -18.09 -1.02
CA ILE A 129 12.79 -18.89 -0.10
C ILE A 129 11.31 -18.66 -0.47
N PRO A 130 10.55 -19.72 -0.82
CA PRO A 130 9.14 -19.57 -1.16
C PRO A 130 8.35 -19.08 0.05
N VAL A 131 7.36 -18.21 -0.20
CA VAL A 131 6.47 -17.66 0.82
C VAL A 131 5.08 -18.23 0.61
N GLN A 132 4.59 -18.96 1.61
CA GLN A 132 3.20 -19.42 1.63
C GLN A 132 2.33 -18.28 2.17
N ILE A 133 1.50 -17.69 1.30
CA ILE A 133 0.50 -16.70 1.70
C ILE A 133 -0.68 -17.47 2.27
N ARG A 134 -1.13 -17.12 3.47
CA ARG A 134 -2.33 -17.72 4.04
C ARG A 134 -3.53 -17.09 3.34
N ASP A 135 -4.19 -17.85 2.48
CA ASP A 135 -5.46 -17.42 1.90
C ASP A 135 -6.52 -17.26 2.99
N LYS A 136 -7.29 -16.17 2.92
CA LYS A 136 -8.42 -15.96 3.83
C LYS A 136 -9.56 -16.89 3.43
N SER A 137 -9.75 -17.92 4.25
CA SER A 137 -10.94 -18.79 4.36
C SER A 137 -11.20 -19.68 3.12
N PRO A 138 -11.53 -20.97 3.31
CA PRO A 138 -11.90 -21.84 2.20
C PRO A 138 -13.10 -21.23 1.44
N GLU A 139 -13.09 -21.36 0.12
CA GLU A 139 -14.27 -21.11 -0.70
C GLU A 139 -15.44 -21.88 -0.08
N ARG A 140 -16.56 -21.18 0.14
CA ARG A 140 -17.81 -21.79 0.56
C ARG A 140 -18.14 -22.85 -0.47
N THR A 141 -17.94 -24.12 -0.14
CA THR A 141 -18.41 -25.23 -0.97
C THR A 141 -19.89 -25.00 -1.21
N THR A 142 -20.25 -24.61 -2.42
CA THR A 142 -21.62 -24.72 -2.91
C THR A 142 -21.92 -26.20 -2.81
N VAL A 143 -22.68 -26.58 -1.78
CA VAL A 143 -23.27 -27.92 -1.68
C VAL A 143 -24.00 -28.12 -2.99
N GLN A 144 -23.49 -29.03 -3.83
CA GLN A 144 -24.22 -29.47 -5.00
C GLN A 144 -25.51 -30.09 -4.47
N GLU A 145 -26.64 -29.47 -4.81
CA GLU A 145 -27.96 -30.03 -4.58
C GLU A 145 -27.97 -31.42 -5.22
N GLN A 146 -27.96 -32.46 -4.39
CA GLN A 146 -28.24 -33.79 -4.86
C GLN A 146 -29.70 -33.80 -5.32
N PRO A 147 -30.01 -34.29 -6.54
CA PRO A 147 -31.40 -34.40 -6.96
C PRO A 147 -32.10 -35.34 -6.00
N ALA A 148 -33.13 -34.81 -5.33
CA ALA A 148 -33.96 -35.57 -4.42
C ALA A 148 -34.53 -36.79 -5.14
N ASP A 149 -34.20 -37.98 -4.63
CA ASP A 149 -34.78 -39.25 -5.05
C ASP A 149 -36.31 -39.13 -5.09
N THR A 150 -36.87 -39.17 -6.28
CA THR A 150 -38.31 -39.09 -6.56
C THR A 150 -39.08 -40.35 -6.16
N HIS A 151 -38.51 -41.26 -5.37
CA HIS A 151 -39.08 -42.60 -5.14
C HIS A 151 -39.99 -42.74 -3.91
N VAL A 152 -40.22 -41.67 -3.13
CA VAL A 152 -41.04 -41.77 -1.89
C VAL A 152 -42.45 -41.19 -2.04
N LYS A 153 -42.71 -40.34 -3.06
CA LYS A 153 -44.00 -39.66 -3.22
C LYS A 153 -45.11 -40.54 -3.81
N ASP A 154 -44.77 -41.68 -4.40
CA ASP A 154 -45.74 -42.57 -5.04
C ASP A 154 -46.23 -43.71 -4.12
N LEU A 155 -45.59 -43.94 -2.98
CA LEU A 155 -46.03 -44.95 -2.01
C LEU A 155 -47.11 -44.47 -1.02
N ILE A 156 -47.43 -43.16 -1.00
CA ILE A 156 -48.36 -42.56 -0.03
C ILE A 156 -49.78 -42.34 -0.64
N ARG A 157 -49.97 -42.56 -1.95
CA ARG A 157 -51.28 -42.39 -2.62
C ARG A 157 -52.23 -43.59 -2.50
N GLY A 158 -51.90 -44.59 -1.68
CA GLY A 158 -52.62 -45.88 -1.63
C GLY A 158 -53.21 -46.28 -0.28
N ILE A 159 -53.38 -45.36 0.69
CA ILE A 159 -53.95 -45.72 2.01
C ILE A 159 -55.30 -45.00 2.20
N PRO A 160 -56.42 -45.73 2.38
CA PRO A 160 -57.72 -45.13 2.61
C PRO A 160 -57.82 -44.42 3.97
N TYR A 161 -58.63 -43.36 3.97
CA TYR A 161 -58.72 -42.30 4.98
C TYR A 161 -59.47 -42.73 6.26
N GLN A 162 -59.16 -43.88 6.85
CA GLN A 162 -59.81 -44.33 8.10
C GLN A 162 -58.79 -44.94 9.07
N ASN A 163 -57.85 -44.11 9.55
CA ASN A 163 -57.30 -44.15 10.93
C ASN A 163 -56.10 -43.20 11.13
N ARG A 164 -56.24 -41.94 10.69
CA ARG A 164 -55.16 -40.94 10.88
C ARG A 164 -54.95 -40.53 12.34
N HIS A 165 -55.88 -40.87 13.24
CA HIS A 165 -55.81 -40.52 14.67
C HIS A 165 -55.10 -41.58 15.55
N ALA A 166 -54.80 -42.77 15.04
CA ALA A 166 -54.10 -43.81 15.80
C ALA A 166 -52.56 -43.66 15.76
N TRP A 167 -52.01 -43.04 14.71
CA TRP A 167 -50.56 -42.92 14.52
C TRP A 167 -49.91 -41.81 15.36
N ASN A 168 -50.62 -40.71 15.63
CA ASN A 168 -50.05 -39.59 16.40
C ASN A 168 -49.90 -39.89 17.90
N ARG A 169 -50.58 -40.92 18.43
CA ARG A 169 -50.39 -41.34 19.83
C ARG A 169 -49.14 -42.19 20.04
N ARG A 170 -48.63 -42.87 19.00
CA ARG A 170 -47.45 -43.74 19.10
C ARG A 170 -46.12 -42.98 18.98
N LEU A 171 -46.13 -41.81 18.36
CA LEU A 171 -44.94 -40.94 18.25
C LEU A 171 -44.65 -40.16 19.54
N HIS A 172 -45.65 -39.87 20.38
CA HIS A 172 -45.45 -39.19 21.67
C HIS A 172 -44.91 -40.10 22.78
N GLN A 173 -44.89 -41.43 22.58
CA GLN A 173 -44.42 -42.42 23.56
C GLN A 173 -42.97 -42.90 23.33
N LEU A 174 -42.31 -42.46 22.26
CA LEU A 174 -40.92 -42.81 21.95
C LEU A 174 -39.91 -41.69 22.25
N GLN A 175 -40.36 -40.54 22.75
CA GLN A 175 -39.49 -39.40 23.08
C GLN A 175 -39.03 -39.36 24.55
N ASP A 176 -39.45 -40.30 25.41
CA ASP A 176 -38.95 -40.41 26.79
C ASP A 176 -38.76 -41.88 27.19
N PRO A 177 -37.50 -42.36 27.24
CA PRO A 177 -37.10 -43.15 28.40
C PRO A 177 -35.70 -42.79 28.90
N GLY A 178 -35.61 -42.37 30.16
CA GLY A 178 -34.43 -42.63 30.97
C GLY A 178 -33.72 -41.44 31.61
N ALA A 179 -34.45 -40.58 32.34
CA ALA A 179 -33.86 -39.87 33.48
C ALA A 179 -34.32 -40.56 34.76
N LYS A 180 -33.48 -41.48 35.27
CA LYS A 180 -33.25 -41.78 36.68
C LYS A 180 -31.93 -42.53 36.80
#